data_AF-A0A533BDK9-F1
#
_entry.id   AF-A0A533BDK9-F1
#
_cell.length_a   1.000
_cell.length_b   1.000
_cell.length_c   1.000
_cell.angle_alpha   90.00
_cell.angle_beta   90.00
_cell.angle_gamma   90.00
#
_symmetry.space_group_name_H-M   'P 1'
#
loop_
_entity.id
_entity.type
_entity.pdbx_description
1 polymer ?
#
loop_
_entity_poly.entity_id
_entity_poly.type
_entity_poly.pdbx_seq_one_letter_code
_entity_poly.pdbx_strand_id
1 'polypeptide(L)'
;MVMKQIKVSQLAVLLGMGLFMVACGGGEGGEGPIVPPPPAPAEYADKHMPAGWWTDAAKMEEGRKLFIGETNPDVNCASCHGKDGKPVKAGARDFRVGERMKLYSDSVWAWRISEGVPNTKMKAWKSKMAEEDIWKLVLFERSLGLAGKGWDVDKKSWVDAASVSAAPAAPAEAPAEAPAAPATAGK
;
A
#
# COMPACT_ATOMS: atom_id res chain seq x y z
N MET A 1 -34.10 45.42 -64.61
CA MET A 1 -34.18 44.23 -63.75
C MET A 1 -34.34 44.67 -62.30
N VAL A 2 -35.46 44.32 -61.67
CA VAL A 2 -35.72 44.44 -60.24
C VAL A 2 -35.12 43.20 -59.57
N MET A 3 -34.35 43.34 -58.49
CA MET A 3 -34.18 42.23 -57.55
C MET A 3 -34.12 42.72 -56.11
N LYS A 4 -34.98 42.09 -55.33
CA LYS A 4 -35.45 42.40 -53.98
C LYS A 4 -34.37 42.06 -52.96
N GLN A 5 -34.30 42.90 -51.93
CA GLN A 5 -33.58 42.68 -50.67
C GLN A 5 -33.98 41.33 -50.03
N ILE A 6 -33.00 40.51 -49.65
CA ILE A 6 -33.17 39.38 -48.74
C ILE A 6 -32.28 39.65 -47.52
N LYS A 7 -32.92 39.90 -46.37
CA LYS A 7 -32.29 39.98 -45.06
C LYS A 7 -31.86 38.57 -44.63
N VAL A 8 -30.56 38.29 -44.64
CA VAL A 8 -29.98 37.14 -43.94
C VAL A 8 -29.43 37.66 -42.62
N SER A 9 -30.31 37.72 -41.63
CA SER A 9 -29.91 37.70 -40.23
C SER A 9 -29.72 36.22 -39.85
N GLN A 10 -28.66 35.96 -39.09
CA GLN A 10 -28.26 34.70 -38.46
C GLN A 10 -27.23 33.84 -39.20
N LEU A 11 -26.25 33.42 -38.38
CA LEU A 11 -25.16 32.46 -38.57
C LEU A 11 -23.90 32.95 -39.32
N ALA A 12 -22.92 33.43 -38.55
CA ALA A 12 -21.50 33.19 -38.81
C ALA A 12 -20.69 33.19 -37.51
N VAL A 13 -20.56 32.00 -36.94
CA VAL A 13 -19.33 31.38 -36.40
C VAL A 13 -18.41 32.28 -35.54
N LEU A 14 -18.56 32.09 -34.23
CA LEU A 14 -17.55 32.34 -33.21
C LEU A 14 -16.28 31.50 -33.50
N LEU A 15 -15.16 32.14 -33.84
CA LEU A 15 -13.84 31.51 -33.74
C LEU A 15 -12.79 32.60 -33.46
N GLY A 16 -12.16 32.57 -32.29
CA GLY A 16 -11.02 33.45 -32.02
C GLY A 16 -10.72 33.75 -30.56
N MET A 17 -10.77 32.76 -29.66
CA MET A 17 -10.13 32.89 -28.34
C MET A 17 -9.17 31.73 -28.15
N GLY A 18 -8.07 31.77 -28.92
CA GLY A 18 -6.92 30.90 -28.75
C GLY A 18 -6.09 31.38 -27.57
N LEU A 19 -6.55 31.06 -26.35
CA LEU A 19 -5.80 31.27 -25.14
C LEU A 19 -4.64 30.27 -25.10
N PHE A 20 -3.44 30.79 -25.30
CA PHE A 20 -2.19 30.13 -24.94
C PHE A 20 -2.24 29.75 -23.45
N MET A 21 -2.50 28.49 -23.14
CA MET A 21 -2.03 27.89 -21.89
C MET A 21 -0.97 26.85 -22.22
N VAL A 22 0.27 27.32 -22.12
CA VAL A 22 1.42 26.49 -21.81
C VAL A 22 1.13 25.78 -20.48
N ALA A 23 0.91 24.48 -20.55
CA ALA A 23 1.13 23.59 -19.41
C ALA A 23 2.37 22.76 -19.73
N CYS A 24 3.52 23.22 -19.25
CA CYS A 24 4.65 22.36 -18.95
C CYS A 24 4.20 21.37 -17.88
N GLY A 25 3.72 20.20 -18.30
CA GLY A 25 3.62 19.00 -17.47
C GLY A 25 4.85 18.13 -17.67
N GLY A 26 6.03 18.67 -17.36
CA GLY A 26 7.24 17.85 -17.20
C GLY A 26 7.19 17.17 -15.84
N GLY A 27 7.25 15.84 -15.85
CA GLY A 27 7.36 15.01 -14.65
C GLY A 27 7.22 13.53 -15.00
N GLU A 28 8.34 12.85 -15.14
CA GLU A 28 8.46 11.40 -15.31
C GLU A 28 7.38 10.58 -14.58
N GLY A 29 6.68 9.70 -15.31
CA GLY A 29 6.06 8.49 -14.72
C GLY A 29 5.09 8.68 -13.56
N GLY A 30 4.44 9.85 -13.46
CA GLY A 30 3.69 10.25 -12.28
C GLY A 30 2.42 9.44 -12.06
N GLU A 31 2.42 8.63 -11.00
CA GLU A 31 1.21 8.07 -10.43
C GLU A 31 0.24 9.21 -10.11
N GLY A 32 -1.04 9.06 -10.49
CA GLY A 32 -2.08 10.10 -10.35
C GLY A 32 -2.18 10.72 -8.95
N PRO A 33 -3.04 11.73 -8.70
CA PRO A 33 -2.95 12.62 -7.53
C PRO A 33 -2.71 11.90 -6.19
N ILE A 34 -1.96 12.55 -5.29
CA ILE A 34 -1.77 12.06 -3.92
C ILE A 34 -3.07 12.28 -3.16
N VAL A 35 -3.82 11.20 -2.96
CA VAL A 35 -5.08 11.17 -2.21
C VAL A 35 -5.03 10.04 -1.19
N PRO A 36 -5.73 10.16 -0.04
CA PRO A 36 -5.81 9.08 0.93
C PRO A 36 -6.38 7.80 0.31
N PRO A 37 -5.87 6.61 0.68
CA PRO A 37 -6.51 5.36 0.32
C PRO A 37 -7.89 5.24 0.99
N PRO A 38 -8.80 4.42 0.46
CA PRO A 38 -9.98 4.04 1.23
C PRO A 38 -9.54 3.37 2.54
N PRO A 39 -10.32 3.54 3.63
CA PRO A 39 -10.00 2.90 4.90
C PRO A 39 -10.02 1.38 4.76
N ALA A 40 -9.26 0.70 5.61
CA ALA A 40 -9.31 -0.74 5.71
C ALA A 40 -10.73 -1.19 6.12
N PRO A 41 -11.25 -2.30 5.58
CA PRO A 41 -12.54 -2.84 6.00
C PRO A 41 -12.42 -3.42 7.42
N ALA A 42 -13.57 -3.71 8.06
CA ALA A 42 -13.65 -4.09 9.47
C ALA A 42 -12.73 -5.26 9.83
N GLU A 43 -12.54 -6.23 8.92
CA GLU A 43 -11.70 -7.40 9.13
C GLU A 43 -10.19 -7.07 9.26
N TYR A 44 -9.78 -5.88 8.82
CA TYR A 44 -8.41 -5.40 8.89
C TYR A 44 -8.24 -4.16 9.76
N ALA A 45 -9.33 -3.43 10.05
CA ALA A 45 -9.29 -2.13 10.71
C ALA A 45 -8.52 -2.14 12.05
N ASP A 46 -8.69 -3.22 12.82
CA ASP A 46 -8.07 -3.42 14.14
C ASP A 46 -6.78 -4.25 14.09
N LYS A 47 -6.32 -4.64 12.89
CA LYS A 47 -5.08 -5.38 12.72
C LYS A 47 -3.90 -4.41 12.61
N HIS A 48 -2.90 -4.60 13.46
CA HIS A 48 -1.74 -3.72 13.54
C HIS A 48 -0.43 -4.50 13.53
N MET A 49 0.64 -3.77 13.24
CA MET A 49 1.99 -4.30 13.33
C MET A 49 2.21 -4.94 14.72
N PRO A 50 2.73 -6.18 14.81
CA PRO A 50 2.98 -6.81 16.09
C PRO A 50 3.93 -5.99 16.98
N ALA A 51 3.72 -6.06 18.29
CA ALA A 51 4.50 -5.29 19.26
C ALA A 51 6.01 -5.57 19.12
N GLY A 52 6.82 -4.49 19.18
CA GLY A 52 8.27 -4.56 19.06
C GLY A 52 8.82 -4.66 17.63
N TRP A 53 7.99 -4.91 16.62
CA TRP A 53 8.50 -5.18 15.26
C TRP A 53 9.00 -3.96 14.51
N TRP A 54 8.51 -2.75 14.84
CA TRP A 54 8.90 -1.53 14.12
C TRP A 54 10.42 -1.26 14.08
N THR A 55 11.16 -1.83 15.04
CA THR A 55 12.63 -1.71 15.17
C THR A 55 13.36 -3.06 15.08
N ASP A 56 12.66 -4.14 14.73
CA ASP A 56 13.24 -5.47 14.63
C ASP A 56 14.00 -5.66 13.30
N ALA A 57 15.33 -5.68 13.39
CA ALA A 57 16.22 -5.82 12.24
C ALA A 57 16.15 -7.22 11.59
N ALA A 58 15.84 -8.27 12.34
CA ALA A 58 15.72 -9.61 11.79
C ALA A 58 14.43 -9.73 10.96
N LYS A 59 13.30 -9.27 11.49
CA LYS A 59 12.03 -9.21 10.75
C LYS A 59 12.12 -8.29 9.54
N MET A 60 12.90 -7.22 9.63
CA MET A 60 13.19 -6.35 8.50
C MET A 60 13.87 -7.08 7.35
N GLU A 61 14.92 -7.84 7.67
CA GLU A 61 15.66 -8.60 6.67
C GLU A 61 14.84 -9.76 6.09
N GLU A 62 14.04 -10.44 6.91
CA GLU A 62 13.07 -11.44 6.42
C GLU A 62 12.06 -10.82 5.44
N GLY A 63 11.52 -9.65 5.77
CA GLY A 63 10.63 -8.88 4.89
C GLY A 63 11.30 -8.49 3.57
N ARG A 64 12.57 -8.06 3.60
CA ARG A 64 13.35 -7.77 2.39
C ARG A 64 13.45 -9.01 1.49
N LYS A 65 13.81 -10.16 2.05
CA LYS A 65 13.95 -11.43 1.30
C LYS A 65 12.64 -11.87 0.66
N LEU A 66 11.52 -11.75 1.38
CA LEU A 66 10.19 -11.98 0.83
C LEU A 66 9.88 -11.02 -0.32
N PHE A 67 10.12 -9.72 -0.13
CA PHE A 67 9.79 -8.68 -1.10
C PHE A 67 10.50 -8.88 -2.46
N ILE A 68 11.75 -9.34 -2.45
CA ILE A 68 12.55 -9.61 -3.65
C ILE A 68 12.38 -11.03 -4.21
N GLY A 69 11.56 -11.88 -3.57
CA GLY A 69 11.31 -13.26 -3.97
C GLY A 69 12.45 -14.24 -3.68
N GLU A 70 13.34 -13.92 -2.74
CA GLU A 70 14.39 -14.85 -2.29
C GLU A 70 13.81 -16.00 -1.47
N THR A 71 12.83 -15.73 -0.59
CA THR A 71 12.19 -16.75 0.25
C THR A 71 11.20 -17.63 -0.54
N ASN A 72 10.45 -17.01 -1.45
CA ASN A 72 9.49 -17.68 -2.32
C ASN A 72 9.45 -16.97 -3.68
N PRO A 73 9.93 -17.58 -4.78
CA PRO A 73 9.98 -16.91 -6.09
C PRO A 73 8.59 -16.63 -6.69
N ASP A 74 7.54 -17.31 -6.22
CA ASP A 74 6.16 -17.02 -6.62
C ASP A 74 5.64 -15.71 -6.00
N VAL A 75 6.30 -15.22 -4.95
CA VAL A 75 6.02 -13.98 -4.25
C VAL A 75 7.17 -13.01 -4.49
N ASN A 76 7.04 -12.18 -5.52
CA ASN A 76 8.08 -11.22 -5.89
C ASN A 76 7.50 -9.83 -6.16
N CYS A 77 7.36 -9.06 -5.08
CA CYS A 77 6.85 -7.68 -5.10
C CYS A 77 7.77 -6.76 -5.93
N ALA A 78 9.08 -6.95 -5.81
CA ALA A 78 10.11 -6.18 -6.52
C ALA A 78 10.01 -6.31 -8.05
N SER A 79 9.39 -7.37 -8.58
CA SER A 79 9.16 -7.55 -10.02
C SER A 79 8.24 -6.48 -10.64
N CYS A 80 7.52 -5.72 -9.81
CA CYS A 80 6.68 -4.59 -10.20
C CYS A 80 7.12 -3.29 -9.51
N HIS A 81 7.38 -3.36 -8.21
CA HIS A 81 7.68 -2.18 -7.36
C HIS A 81 9.17 -1.81 -7.31
N GLY A 82 10.05 -2.62 -7.91
CA GLY A 82 11.51 -2.45 -7.85
C GLY A 82 12.09 -2.83 -6.50
N LYS A 83 13.36 -3.26 -6.46
CA LYS A 83 14.04 -3.67 -5.22
C LYS A 83 14.25 -2.52 -4.23
N ASP A 84 14.29 -1.30 -4.74
CA ASP A 84 14.46 -0.04 -4.03
C ASP A 84 13.14 0.75 -3.85
N GLY A 85 12.00 0.15 -4.22
CA GLY A 85 10.69 0.81 -4.19
C GLY A 85 10.43 1.72 -5.38
N LYS A 86 11.36 1.84 -6.33
CA LYS A 86 11.14 2.52 -7.61
C LYS A 86 10.41 1.59 -8.58
N PRO A 87 9.20 1.93 -9.05
CA PRO A 87 8.42 1.09 -9.95
C PRO A 87 9.20 0.72 -11.21
N VAL A 88 9.20 -0.58 -11.54
CA VAL A 88 9.74 -1.12 -12.80
C VAL A 88 8.64 -1.49 -13.79
N LYS A 89 7.37 -1.48 -13.36
CA LYS A 89 6.19 -1.67 -14.21
C LYS A 89 5.22 -0.50 -14.07
N ALA A 90 4.61 -0.14 -15.20
CA ALA A 90 3.58 0.90 -15.23
C ALA A 90 2.42 0.57 -14.28
N GLY A 91 1.99 1.56 -13.50
CA GLY A 91 0.89 1.43 -12.54
C GLY A 91 1.26 0.80 -11.20
N ALA A 92 2.50 0.33 -11.02
CA ALA A 92 2.97 -0.06 -9.70
C ALA A 92 3.22 1.19 -8.83
N ARG A 93 2.96 1.06 -7.53
CA ARG A 93 3.10 2.13 -6.55
C ARG A 93 4.58 2.43 -6.29
N ASP A 94 5.00 3.71 -6.34
CA ASP A 94 6.32 4.16 -5.88
C ASP A 94 6.32 4.32 -4.36
N PHE A 95 7.02 3.41 -3.70
CA PHE A 95 7.07 3.37 -2.23
C PHE A 95 7.98 4.43 -1.63
N ARG A 96 8.76 5.15 -2.45
CA ARG A 96 9.68 6.19 -2.00
C ARG A 96 8.97 7.54 -1.81
N VAL A 97 7.76 7.69 -2.33
CA VAL A 97 6.93 8.91 -2.20
C VAL A 97 6.33 8.96 -0.79
N GLY A 98 7.15 9.34 0.20
CA GLY A 98 6.77 9.39 1.62
C GLY A 98 5.48 10.18 1.90
N GLU A 99 5.27 11.30 1.20
CA GLU A 99 4.06 12.11 1.30
C GLU A 99 2.77 11.35 0.94
N ARG A 100 2.87 10.37 0.03
CA ARG A 100 1.77 9.46 -0.28
C ARG A 100 1.73 8.31 0.71
N MET A 101 2.88 7.71 1.03
CA MET A 101 2.95 6.52 1.88
C MET A 101 2.44 6.76 3.29
N LYS A 102 2.63 7.98 3.82
CA LYS A 102 2.12 8.36 5.14
C LYS A 102 0.59 8.37 5.25
N LEU A 103 -0.12 8.38 4.12
CA LEU A 103 -1.59 8.35 4.10
C LEU A 103 -2.17 6.95 4.32
N TYR A 104 -1.34 5.92 4.23
CA TYR A 104 -1.73 4.52 4.42
C TYR A 104 -1.44 4.16 5.88
N SER A 105 -2.46 3.75 6.65
CA SER A 105 -2.24 3.13 7.95
C SER A 105 -1.60 1.75 7.77
N ASP A 106 -0.98 1.23 8.82
CA ASP A 106 -0.41 -0.13 8.83
C ASP A 106 -1.46 -1.20 8.47
N SER A 107 -2.69 -1.06 8.96
CA SER A 107 -3.83 -1.91 8.59
C SER A 107 -4.17 -1.84 7.10
N VAL A 108 -4.11 -0.65 6.47
CA VAL A 108 -4.34 -0.50 5.02
C VAL A 108 -3.22 -1.17 4.23
N TRP A 109 -1.96 -1.04 4.66
CA TRP A 109 -0.84 -1.75 4.05
C TRP A 109 -1.06 -3.28 4.07
N ALA A 110 -1.34 -3.83 5.25
CA ALA A 110 -1.60 -5.27 5.42
C ALA A 110 -2.80 -5.74 4.59
N TRP A 111 -3.86 -4.94 4.52
CA TRP A 111 -5.04 -5.21 3.69
C TRP A 111 -4.69 -5.27 2.20
N ARG A 112 -3.93 -4.29 1.68
CA ARG A 112 -3.56 -4.26 0.26
C ARG A 112 -2.64 -5.38 -0.16
N ILE A 113 -1.75 -5.82 0.72
CA ILE A 113 -0.94 -7.01 0.45
C ILE A 113 -1.82 -8.26 0.49
N SER A 114 -2.69 -8.38 1.49
CA SER A 114 -3.55 -9.55 1.67
C SER A 114 -4.54 -9.75 0.52
N GLU A 115 -5.26 -8.70 0.12
CA GLU A 115 -6.37 -8.75 -0.84
C GLU A 115 -6.02 -8.24 -2.24
N GLY A 116 -4.82 -7.68 -2.41
CA GLY A 116 -4.45 -6.98 -3.62
C GLY A 116 -5.16 -5.64 -3.79
N VAL A 117 -5.10 -5.10 -5.00
CA VAL A 117 -5.79 -3.85 -5.35
C VAL A 117 -6.74 -4.13 -6.52
N PRO A 118 -8.07 -4.01 -6.30
CA PRO A 118 -9.06 -4.22 -7.35
C PRO A 118 -8.77 -3.37 -8.60
N ASN A 119 -9.04 -3.94 -9.77
CA ASN A 119 -8.82 -3.28 -11.07
C ASN A 119 -7.35 -2.92 -11.37
N THR A 120 -6.39 -3.61 -10.75
CA THR A 120 -4.96 -3.46 -11.04
C THR A 120 -4.31 -4.82 -11.30
N LYS A 121 -2.98 -4.82 -11.53
CA LYS A 121 -2.18 -6.04 -11.61
C LYS A 121 -1.69 -6.55 -10.25
N MET A 122 -1.93 -5.82 -9.16
CA MET A 122 -1.53 -6.22 -7.81
C MET A 122 -2.48 -7.31 -7.29
N LYS A 123 -1.97 -8.54 -7.21
CA LYS A 123 -2.71 -9.73 -6.78
C LYS A 123 -2.85 -9.78 -5.25
N ALA A 124 -3.80 -10.60 -4.79
CA ALA A 124 -3.94 -10.98 -3.39
C ALA A 124 -2.88 -12.01 -3.00
N TRP A 125 -2.30 -11.86 -1.80
CA TRP A 125 -1.23 -12.72 -1.30
C TRP A 125 -1.60 -13.56 -0.06
N LYS A 126 -2.75 -13.30 0.57
CA LYS A 126 -3.18 -13.99 1.80
C LYS A 126 -3.28 -15.52 1.71
N SER A 127 -3.45 -16.06 0.50
CA SER A 127 -3.52 -17.52 0.27
C SER A 127 -2.17 -18.15 -0.12
N LYS A 128 -1.11 -17.33 -0.18
CA LYS A 128 0.24 -17.73 -0.64
C LYS A 128 1.31 -17.63 0.42
N MET A 129 1.02 -17.02 1.57
CA MET A 129 1.93 -16.87 2.70
C MET A 129 1.15 -16.71 4.01
N ALA A 130 1.86 -16.90 5.13
CA ALA A 130 1.29 -16.66 6.45
C ALA A 130 1.06 -15.15 6.69
N GLU A 131 0.11 -14.81 7.56
CA GLU A 131 -0.12 -13.42 7.97
C GLU A 131 1.13 -12.77 8.57
N GLU A 132 1.96 -13.56 9.26
CA GLU A 132 3.25 -13.11 9.78
C GLU A 132 4.16 -12.54 8.67
N ASP A 133 4.21 -13.19 7.51
CA ASP A 133 5.01 -12.75 6.37
C ASP A 133 4.45 -11.50 5.71
N ILE A 134 3.12 -11.30 5.75
CA ILE A 134 2.47 -10.07 5.33
C ILE A 134 2.95 -8.90 6.19
N TRP A 135 3.02 -9.08 7.51
CA TRP A 135 3.53 -8.03 8.40
C TRP A 135 5.00 -7.72 8.20
N LYS A 136 5.84 -8.73 7.89
CA LYS A 136 7.24 -8.51 7.50
C LYS A 136 7.34 -7.71 6.20
N LEU A 137 6.48 -7.99 5.22
CA LEU A 137 6.39 -7.20 3.99
C LEU A 137 5.97 -5.76 4.29
N VAL A 138 4.94 -5.53 5.12
CA VAL A 138 4.53 -4.17 5.55
C VAL A 138 5.71 -3.45 6.17
N LEU A 139 6.41 -4.10 7.10
CA LEU A 139 7.56 -3.54 7.80
C LEU A 139 8.62 -3.07 6.80
N PHE A 140 8.98 -3.92 5.83
CA PHE A 140 9.98 -3.63 4.80
C PHE A 140 9.52 -2.62 3.76
N GLU A 141 8.39 -2.83 3.08
CA GLU A 141 7.90 -1.95 2.01
C GLU A 141 7.75 -0.51 2.51
N ARG A 142 7.15 -0.32 3.69
CA ARG A 142 6.94 1.02 4.22
C ARG A 142 8.27 1.71 4.53
N SER A 143 9.33 0.98 4.86
CA SER A 143 10.65 1.56 5.17
C SER A 143 11.27 2.29 3.97
N LEU A 144 10.87 1.94 2.74
CA LEU A 144 11.38 2.53 1.50
C LEU A 144 11.02 4.02 1.36
N GLY A 145 9.94 4.47 2.00
CA GLY A 145 9.53 5.88 2.02
C GLY A 145 9.30 6.47 3.42
N LEU A 146 9.26 5.62 4.45
CA LEU A 146 8.98 5.99 5.85
C LEU A 146 10.00 5.34 6.80
N ALA A 147 11.27 5.32 6.41
CA ALA A 147 12.36 4.79 7.24
C ALA A 147 12.34 5.39 8.66
N GLY A 148 12.51 4.53 9.67
CA GLY A 148 12.52 4.92 11.08
C GLY A 148 11.18 5.40 11.63
N LYS A 149 10.06 5.25 10.90
CA LYS A 149 8.73 5.60 11.43
C LYS A 149 8.05 4.43 12.13
N GLY A 150 6.85 4.60 12.63
CA GLY A 150 5.97 3.53 13.14
C GLY A 150 4.55 4.07 13.18
N TRP A 151 3.54 3.23 12.96
CA TRP A 151 2.16 3.68 13.03
C TRP A 151 1.71 3.76 14.49
N ASP A 152 1.27 4.94 14.91
CA ASP A 152 0.64 5.16 16.21
C ASP A 152 -0.87 5.04 16.03
N VAL A 153 -1.45 4.01 16.66
CA VAL A 153 -2.87 3.65 16.52
C VAL A 153 -3.78 4.75 17.07
N ASP A 154 -3.41 5.34 18.21
CA ASP A 154 -4.21 6.37 18.89
C ASP A 154 -4.18 7.69 18.11
N LYS A 155 -2.99 8.09 17.64
CA LYS A 155 -2.82 9.33 16.87
C LYS A 155 -3.21 9.18 15.40
N LYS A 156 -3.41 7.94 14.92
CA LYS A 156 -3.66 7.61 13.50
C LYS A 156 -2.65 8.28 12.57
N SER A 157 -1.36 8.19 12.94
CA SER A 157 -0.29 8.85 12.21
C SER A 157 1.04 8.12 12.33
N TRP A 158 1.93 8.37 11.38
CA TRP A 158 3.30 7.87 11.42
C TRP A 158 4.16 8.73 12.34
N VAL A 159 4.69 8.13 13.41
CA VAL A 159 5.59 8.75 14.39
C VAL A 159 6.95 8.08 14.35
N ASP A 160 7.87 8.45 15.25
CA ASP A 160 9.16 7.76 15.38
C ASP A 160 8.98 6.28 15.81
N ALA A 161 9.69 5.35 15.14
CA ALA A 161 9.57 3.91 15.40
C ALA A 161 9.81 3.54 16.86
N ALA A 162 10.83 4.14 17.49
CA ALA A 162 11.18 3.82 18.87
C ALA A 162 10.08 4.22 19.85
N SER A 163 9.31 5.28 19.52
CA SER A 163 8.20 5.74 20.34
C SER A 163 7.00 4.79 20.39
N VAL A 164 6.83 3.94 19.38
CA VAL A 164 5.74 2.93 19.32
C VAL A 164 6.23 1.49 19.55
N SER A 165 7.54 1.25 19.46
CA SER A 165 8.15 -0.05 19.84
C SER A 165 8.25 -0.27 21.35
N ALA A 166 8.12 0.78 22.17
CA ALA A 166 8.27 0.71 23.62
C ALA A 166 6.97 0.36 24.38
N ALA A 167 5.85 0.14 23.68
CA ALA A 167 4.60 -0.29 24.32
C ALA A 167 4.75 -1.74 24.83
N PRO A 168 4.29 -2.06 26.06
CA PRO A 168 4.49 -3.36 26.66
C PRO A 168 3.83 -4.41 25.78
N ALA A 169 4.57 -5.47 25.44
CA ALA A 169 4.06 -6.61 24.72
C ALA A 169 2.78 -7.10 25.40
N ALA A 170 1.66 -7.08 24.68
CA ALA A 170 0.50 -7.89 25.07
C ALA A 170 1.00 -9.34 25.19
N PRO A 171 0.62 -10.07 26.25
CA PRO A 171 1.07 -11.44 26.43
C PRO A 171 0.64 -12.24 25.21
N ALA A 172 1.60 -12.93 24.60
CA ALA A 172 1.34 -13.89 23.55
C ALA A 172 0.19 -14.80 24.00
N GLU A 173 -0.87 -14.86 23.21
CA GLU A 173 -1.89 -15.90 23.37
C GLU A 173 -1.18 -17.24 23.36
N ALA A 174 -1.21 -17.92 24.51
CA ALA A 174 -0.67 -19.25 24.65
C ALA A 174 -1.35 -20.16 23.61
N PRO A 175 -0.62 -21.08 22.96
CA PRO A 175 -1.24 -22.04 22.07
C PRO A 175 -2.27 -22.85 22.86
N ALA A 176 -3.49 -22.92 22.33
CA ALA A 176 -4.56 -23.73 22.87
C ALA A 176 -4.05 -25.14 23.16
N GLU A 177 -4.13 -25.53 24.44
CA GLU A 177 -3.78 -26.86 24.92
C GLU A 177 -4.63 -27.89 24.18
N ALA A 178 -3.98 -28.76 23.41
CA ALA A 178 -4.63 -29.86 22.72
C ALA A 178 -5.27 -30.80 23.76
N PRO A 179 -6.52 -31.26 23.58
CA PRO A 179 -7.14 -32.16 24.54
C PRO A 179 -6.39 -33.49 24.59
N ALA A 180 -6.04 -33.90 25.81
CA ALA A 180 -5.38 -35.17 26.11
C ALA A 180 -6.18 -36.35 25.55
N ALA A 181 -5.50 -37.25 24.84
CA ALA A 181 -6.07 -38.52 24.40
C ALA A 181 -6.39 -39.43 25.61
N PRO A 182 -7.53 -40.14 25.63
CA PRO A 182 -7.84 -41.04 26.72
C PRO A 182 -6.93 -42.28 26.72
N ALA A 183 -6.45 -42.63 27.92
CA ALA A 183 -5.64 -43.80 28.18
C ALA A 183 -6.38 -45.09 27.80
N THR A 184 -5.72 -45.94 27.00
CA THR A 184 -6.16 -47.32 26.75
C THR A 184 -5.93 -48.14 28.01
N ALA A 185 -7.01 -48.59 28.64
CA ALA A 185 -6.98 -49.61 29.68
C ALA A 185 -6.68 -50.96 29.05
N GLY A 186 -5.60 -51.61 29.50
CA GLY A 186 -5.25 -52.96 29.10
C GLY A 186 -6.17 -54.02 29.70
N LYS A 187 -6.39 -55.09 28.94
CA LYS A 187 -6.41 -56.49 29.36
C LYS A 187 -5.92 -57.34 28.19
#